data_AF-A0A8S3CMJ7-F1
#
_entry.id   AF-A0A8S3CMJ7-F1
#
_cell.length_a   1.000
_cell.length_b   1.000
_cell.length_c   1.000
_cell.angle_alpha   90.00
_cell.angle_beta   90.00
_cell.angle_gamma   90.00
#
_symmetry.space_group_name_H-M   'P 1'
#
loop_
_entity.id
_entity.type
_entity.pdbx_description
1 polymer ?
#
loop_
_entity_poly.entity_id
_entity_poly.type
_entity_poly.pdbx_seq_one_letter_code
_entity_poly.pdbx_strand_id
1 'polypeptide(L)'
;KNISMTMQSLFNDHYLSQIDDDLTTITDFDLLKLQLIRQRKKLFSFVELLIKTELSYENIVQRIDYENLFDKQNQLTREHNLLTNEYQHLGQTCLYLINKTHDLIDERNKYYNEWQRNKSLLTPRPDWDKVSNVIDGGKERWKILSYGKSSEQLVDALIQEIMHGNQSESKNEIEYFDALGDDISILSFLRMPTSNRIFNRRMRQHMTEILIQEIW
;
A
#
# COMPACT_ATOMS: atom_id res chain seq x y z
N LYS A 1 -50.84 -19.70 -20.30
CA LYS A 1 -51.99 -19.19 -21.09
C LYS A 1 -52.90 -20.29 -21.70
N ASN A 2 -52.64 -21.60 -21.50
CA ASN A 2 -53.40 -22.67 -22.18
C ASN A 2 -54.30 -23.54 -21.27
N ILE A 3 -54.53 -23.18 -20.00
CA ILE A 3 -55.30 -24.03 -19.06
C ILE A 3 -56.76 -23.57 -18.90
N SER A 4 -57.09 -22.32 -19.26
CA SER A 4 -58.47 -21.83 -19.07
C SER A 4 -59.46 -22.33 -20.12
N MET A 5 -59.00 -22.75 -21.30
CA MET A 5 -59.90 -23.23 -22.38
C MET A 5 -60.39 -24.68 -22.19
N THR A 6 -59.66 -25.53 -21.47
CA THR A 6 -59.99 -26.96 -21.33
C THR A 6 -61.07 -27.24 -20.28
N MET A 7 -61.13 -26.45 -19.19
CA MET A 7 -62.17 -26.61 -18.16
C MET A 7 -63.54 -26.13 -18.65
N GLN A 8 -63.57 -25.14 -19.55
CA GLN A 8 -64.82 -24.59 -20.10
C GLN A 8 -65.44 -25.51 -21.17
N SER A 9 -64.62 -26.27 -21.92
CA SER A 9 -65.13 -27.25 -22.89
C SER A 9 -65.59 -28.55 -22.23
N LEU A 10 -64.87 -29.05 -21.21
CA LEU A 10 -65.24 -30.29 -20.51
C LEU A 10 -66.54 -30.19 -19.71
N PHE A 11 -66.90 -28.99 -19.24
CA PHE A 11 -68.14 -28.78 -18.48
C PHE A 11 -69.39 -28.65 -19.36
N ASN A 12 -69.23 -28.25 -20.63
CA ASN A 12 -70.35 -28.03 -21.54
C ASN A 12 -70.85 -29.33 -22.19
N ASP A 13 -69.95 -30.28 -22.45
CA ASP A 13 -70.28 -31.44 -23.29
C ASP A 13 -70.92 -32.60 -22.51
N HIS A 14 -70.69 -32.72 -21.20
CA HIS A 14 -71.13 -33.92 -20.47
C HIS A 14 -72.56 -33.85 -19.89
N TYR A 15 -73.20 -32.68 -19.85
CA TYR A 15 -74.51 -32.51 -19.20
C TYR A 15 -75.69 -32.36 -20.17
N LEU A 16 -75.44 -32.37 -21.48
CA LEU A 16 -76.48 -32.27 -22.51
C LEU A 16 -76.98 -33.64 -22.99
N SER A 17 -76.36 -34.75 -22.58
CA SER A 17 -76.71 -36.11 -23.04
C SER A 17 -77.70 -36.87 -22.14
N GLN A 18 -78.29 -36.23 -21.14
CA GLN A 18 -79.32 -36.84 -20.29
C GLN A 18 -80.56 -35.95 -20.28
N ILE A 19 -81.26 -35.97 -21.41
CA ILE A 19 -82.68 -35.68 -21.48
C ILE A 19 -83.33 -37.05 -21.66
N ASP A 20 -83.79 -37.63 -20.55
CA ASP A 20 -84.63 -38.82 -20.55
C ASP A 20 -85.95 -38.50 -21.27
N ASP A 21 -86.33 -39.37 -22.19
CA ASP A 21 -87.46 -39.26 -23.13
C ASP A 21 -88.87 -39.38 -22.50
N ASP A 22 -89.01 -39.29 -21.18
CA ASP A 22 -90.29 -39.48 -20.47
C ASP A 22 -90.83 -38.18 -19.86
N LEU A 23 -91.33 -37.25 -20.69
CA LEU A 23 -91.95 -35.99 -20.20
C LEU A 23 -93.23 -35.56 -20.93
N THR A 24 -94.00 -36.49 -21.50
CA THR A 24 -95.20 -36.18 -22.30
C THR A 24 -96.49 -35.91 -21.50
N THR A 25 -96.44 -35.77 -20.17
CA THR A 25 -97.61 -35.47 -19.31
C THR A 25 -97.36 -34.42 -18.21
N ILE A 26 -96.40 -33.52 -18.40
CA ILE A 26 -96.07 -32.47 -17.44
C ILE A 26 -96.46 -31.10 -18.01
N THR A 27 -97.20 -30.29 -17.25
CA THR A 27 -97.55 -28.93 -17.69
C THR A 27 -96.30 -28.05 -17.82
N ASP A 28 -96.21 -27.15 -18.81
CA ASP A 28 -95.05 -26.27 -19.05
C ASP A 28 -94.55 -25.53 -17.79
N PHE A 29 -95.45 -25.27 -16.84
CA PHE A 29 -95.18 -24.67 -15.54
C PHE A 29 -94.24 -25.54 -14.66
N ASP A 30 -94.47 -26.85 -14.62
CA ASP A 30 -93.69 -27.79 -13.83
C ASP A 30 -92.29 -28.00 -14.42
N LEU A 31 -92.17 -27.98 -15.75
CA LEU A 31 -90.89 -27.98 -16.46
C LEU A 31 -90.06 -26.75 -16.10
N LEU A 32 -90.67 -25.56 -16.13
CA LEU A 32 -90.00 -24.31 -15.77
C LEU A 32 -89.54 -24.32 -14.31
N LYS A 33 -90.36 -24.87 -13.40
CA LYS A 33 -90.01 -25.03 -11.98
C LYS A 33 -88.83 -25.99 -11.78
N LEU A 34 -88.81 -27.11 -12.50
CA LEU A 34 -87.69 -28.06 -12.49
C LEU A 34 -86.40 -27.43 -13.01
N GLN A 35 -86.47 -26.67 -14.11
CA GLN A 35 -85.33 -25.93 -14.65
C GLN A 35 -84.82 -24.90 -13.65
N LEU A 36 -85.71 -24.13 -13.02
CA LEU A 36 -85.33 -23.13 -12.01
C LEU A 36 -84.64 -23.78 -10.81
N ILE A 37 -85.16 -24.92 -10.32
CA ILE A 37 -84.52 -25.69 -9.24
C ILE A 37 -83.13 -26.18 -9.68
N ARG A 38 -82.99 -26.67 -10.91
CA ARG A 38 -81.70 -27.13 -11.46
C ARG A 38 -80.70 -25.99 -11.59
N GLN A 39 -81.13 -24.83 -12.07
CA GLN A 39 -80.28 -23.64 -12.17
C GLN A 39 -79.89 -23.10 -10.80
N ARG A 40 -80.79 -23.11 -9.81
CA ARG A 40 -80.47 -22.76 -8.42
C ARG A 40 -79.43 -23.71 -7.82
N LYS A 41 -79.57 -25.02 -8.04
CA LYS A 41 -78.56 -26.01 -7.59
C LYS A 41 -77.20 -25.78 -8.26
N LYS A 42 -77.17 -25.52 -9.57
CA LYS A 42 -75.95 -25.19 -10.32
C LYS A 42 -75.29 -23.92 -9.77
N LEU A 43 -76.07 -22.86 -9.56
CA LEU A 43 -75.58 -21.62 -8.96
C LEU A 43 -74.99 -21.87 -7.57
N PHE A 44 -75.68 -22.64 -6.73
CA PHE A 44 -75.19 -22.96 -5.39
C PHE A 44 -73.87 -23.73 -5.43
N SER A 45 -73.75 -24.74 -6.31
CA SER A 45 -72.50 -25.47 -6.49
C SER A 45 -71.37 -24.58 -7.01
N PHE A 46 -71.66 -23.64 -7.90
CA PHE A 46 -70.67 -22.68 -8.41
C PHE A 46 -70.19 -21.74 -7.31
N VAL A 47 -71.11 -21.21 -6.49
CA VAL A 47 -70.78 -20.32 -5.36
C VAL A 47 -69.92 -21.06 -4.33
N GLU A 48 -70.25 -22.32 -4.02
CA GLU A 48 -69.47 -23.12 -3.08
C GLU A 48 -68.04 -23.39 -3.59
N LEU A 49 -67.91 -23.67 -4.90
CA LEU A 49 -66.62 -23.87 -5.55
C LEU A 49 -65.78 -22.58 -5.53
N LEU A 50 -66.41 -21.43 -5.81
CA LEU A 50 -65.77 -20.12 -5.78
C LEU A 50 -65.21 -19.81 -4.38
N ILE A 51 -66.02 -20.00 -3.34
CA ILE A 51 -65.60 -19.80 -1.94
C ILE A 51 -64.41 -20.71 -1.58
N LYS A 52 -64.46 -21.99 -1.98
CA LYS A 52 -63.35 -22.92 -1.76
C LYS A 52 -62.08 -22.47 -2.49
N THR A 53 -62.20 -22.01 -3.73
CA THR A 53 -61.04 -21.52 -4.49
C THR A 53 -60.48 -20.23 -3.92
N GLU A 54 -61.31 -19.30 -3.49
CA GLU A 54 -60.88 -18.02 -2.93
C GLU A 54 -60.13 -18.23 -1.60
N LEU A 55 -60.69 -19.04 -0.70
CA LEU A 55 -60.06 -19.39 0.58
C LEU A 55 -58.74 -20.17 0.43
N SER A 56 -58.65 -21.02 -0.59
CA SER A 56 -57.42 -21.77 -0.88
C SER A 56 -56.37 -20.90 -1.56
N TYR A 57 -56.76 -20.01 -2.48
CA TYR A 57 -55.84 -19.07 -3.12
C TYR A 57 -55.25 -18.06 -2.14
N GLU A 58 -56.08 -17.49 -1.25
CA GLU A 58 -55.61 -16.50 -0.28
C GLU A 58 -54.60 -17.11 0.70
N ASN A 59 -54.87 -18.30 1.21
CA ASN A 59 -53.99 -18.97 2.17
C ASN A 59 -52.72 -19.57 1.53
N ILE A 60 -52.79 -20.07 0.30
CA ILE A 60 -51.65 -20.79 -0.32
C ILE A 60 -50.68 -19.81 -0.98
N VAL A 61 -51.18 -18.79 -1.70
CA VAL A 61 -50.30 -17.85 -2.42
C VAL A 61 -49.52 -16.97 -1.44
N GLN A 62 -50.19 -16.38 -0.45
CA GLN A 62 -49.52 -15.52 0.54
C GLN A 62 -48.51 -16.28 1.39
N ARG A 63 -48.78 -17.57 1.68
CA ARG A 63 -47.86 -18.40 2.43
C ARG A 63 -46.61 -18.77 1.63
N ILE A 64 -46.75 -19.13 0.36
CA ILE A 64 -45.60 -19.43 -0.51
C ILE A 64 -44.73 -18.19 -0.66
N ASP A 65 -45.33 -17.01 -0.87
CA ASP A 65 -44.59 -15.76 -0.96
C ASP A 65 -43.87 -15.42 0.35
N TYR A 66 -44.52 -15.64 1.50
CA TYR A 66 -43.90 -15.50 2.80
C TYR A 66 -42.71 -16.46 3.00
N GLU A 67 -42.88 -17.75 2.68
CA GLU A 67 -41.83 -18.75 2.81
C GLU A 67 -40.62 -18.40 1.91
N ASN A 68 -40.87 -17.98 0.67
CA ASN A 68 -39.82 -17.51 -0.24
C ASN A 68 -39.09 -16.27 0.29
N LEU A 69 -39.81 -15.29 0.83
CA LEU A 69 -39.22 -14.09 1.43
C LEU A 69 -38.42 -14.43 2.70
N PHE A 70 -38.93 -15.34 3.52
CA PHE A 70 -38.28 -15.80 4.73
C PHE A 70 -36.96 -16.52 4.41
N ASP A 71 -36.96 -17.40 3.42
CA ASP A 71 -35.74 -18.09 2.96
C ASP A 71 -34.72 -17.11 2.39
N LYS A 72 -35.19 -16.13 1.60
CA LYS A 72 -34.32 -15.08 1.07
C LYS A 72 -33.74 -14.22 2.19
N GLN A 73 -34.52 -13.88 3.21
CA GLN A 73 -34.03 -13.14 4.36
C GLN A 73 -33.02 -13.95 5.17
N ASN A 74 -33.25 -15.25 5.35
CA ASN A 74 -32.29 -16.14 6.01
C ASN A 74 -30.98 -16.22 5.22
N GLN A 75 -31.04 -16.32 3.90
CA GLN A 75 -29.85 -16.30 3.04
C GLN A 75 -29.08 -14.99 3.19
N LEU A 76 -29.76 -13.85 3.04
CA LEU A 76 -29.13 -12.53 3.20
C LEU A 76 -28.52 -12.34 4.58
N THR A 77 -29.15 -12.86 5.62
CA THR A 77 -28.62 -12.80 6.99
C THR A 77 -27.33 -13.62 7.12
N ARG A 78 -27.27 -14.80 6.50
CA ARG A 78 -26.03 -15.61 6.47
C ARG A 78 -24.91 -14.90 5.72
N GLU A 79 -25.20 -14.36 4.53
CA GLU A 79 -24.23 -13.60 3.73
C GLU A 79 -23.72 -12.37 4.48
N HIS A 80 -24.62 -11.63 5.13
CA HIS A 80 -24.26 -10.49 5.96
C HIS A 80 -23.34 -10.91 7.12
N ASN A 81 -23.66 -12.00 7.83
CA ASN A 81 -22.84 -12.49 8.92
C ASN A 81 -21.44 -12.94 8.45
N LEU A 82 -21.36 -13.62 7.30
CA LEU A 82 -20.08 -13.99 6.70
C LEU A 82 -19.25 -12.74 6.38
N LEU A 83 -19.86 -11.76 5.70
CA LEU A 83 -19.18 -10.53 5.33
C LEU A 83 -18.73 -9.74 6.56
N THR A 84 -19.54 -9.66 7.62
CA THR A 84 -19.13 -9.02 8.87
C THR A 84 -17.94 -9.70 9.52
N ASN A 85 -17.87 -11.04 9.47
CA ASN A 85 -16.74 -11.78 10.02
C ASN A 85 -15.47 -11.54 9.19
N GLU A 86 -15.57 -11.52 7.86
CA GLU A 86 -14.46 -11.20 6.97
C GLU A 86 -13.93 -9.77 7.20
N TYR A 87 -14.82 -8.79 7.35
CA TYR A 87 -14.42 -7.41 7.68
C TYR A 87 -13.72 -7.31 9.04
N GLN A 88 -14.22 -8.02 10.06
CA GLN A 88 -13.57 -8.05 11.37
C GLN A 88 -12.18 -8.68 11.29
N HIS A 89 -12.04 -9.81 10.58
CA HIS A 89 -10.77 -10.46 10.36
C HIS A 89 -9.80 -9.54 9.59
N LEU A 90 -10.26 -8.90 8.52
CA LEU A 90 -9.47 -7.94 7.76
C LEU A 90 -9.01 -6.78 8.65
N GLY A 91 -9.90 -6.22 9.48
CA GLY A 91 -9.56 -5.18 10.45
C GLY A 91 -8.45 -5.62 11.41
N GLN A 92 -8.52 -6.83 11.94
CA GLN A 92 -7.49 -7.41 12.81
C GLN A 92 -6.14 -7.57 12.08
N THR A 93 -6.16 -8.08 10.84
CA THR A 93 -4.93 -8.21 10.03
C THR A 93 -4.28 -6.87 9.72
N CYS A 94 -5.09 -5.85 9.40
CA CYS A 94 -4.60 -4.49 9.17
C CYS A 94 -3.94 -3.91 10.43
N LEU A 95 -4.57 -4.06 11.60
CA LEU A 95 -3.98 -3.63 12.88
C LEU A 95 -2.68 -4.38 13.18
N TYR A 96 -2.63 -5.69 12.94
CA TYR A 96 -1.41 -6.47 13.10
C TYR A 96 -0.28 -5.97 12.19
N LEU A 97 -0.57 -5.69 10.91
CA LEU A 97 0.41 -5.17 9.97
C LEU A 97 0.90 -3.76 10.36
N ILE A 98 0.02 -2.89 10.86
CA ILE A 98 0.40 -1.57 11.36
C ILE A 98 1.37 -1.71 12.53
N ASN A 99 1.05 -2.56 13.51
CA ASN A 99 1.94 -2.78 14.66
C ASN A 99 3.29 -3.37 14.19
N LYS A 100 3.26 -4.34 13.27
CA LYS A 100 4.49 -4.94 12.76
C LYS A 100 5.37 -3.96 11.99
N THR A 101 4.76 -3.05 11.22
CA THR A 101 5.53 -2.00 10.51
C THR A 101 6.13 -1.00 11.48
N HIS A 102 5.45 -0.67 12.57
CA HIS A 102 6.01 0.16 13.65
C HIS A 102 7.23 -0.51 14.30
N ASP A 103 7.12 -1.79 14.67
CA ASP A 103 8.24 -2.56 15.24
C ASP A 103 9.46 -2.57 14.31
N LEU A 104 9.24 -2.81 13.01
CA LEU A 104 10.32 -2.83 12.01
C LEU A 104 10.97 -1.45 11.83
N ILE A 105 10.20 -0.38 11.92
CA ILE A 105 10.74 0.99 11.87
C ILE A 105 11.64 1.24 13.08
N ASP A 106 11.24 0.78 14.27
CA ASP A 106 12.03 0.91 15.48
C ASP A 106 13.32 0.10 15.43
N GLU A 107 13.26 -1.16 14.96
CA GLU A 107 14.44 -1.99 14.72
C GLU A 107 15.40 -1.34 13.72
N ARG A 108 14.88 -0.86 12.59
CA ARG A 108 15.69 -0.13 11.60
C ARG A 108 16.37 1.09 12.22
N ASN A 109 15.66 1.87 13.02
CA ASN A 109 16.21 3.06 13.68
C ASN A 109 17.32 2.68 14.67
N LYS A 110 17.15 1.58 15.43
CA LYS A 110 18.19 1.06 16.33
C LYS A 110 19.46 0.70 15.55
N TYR A 111 19.34 -0.10 14.49
CA TYR A 111 20.49 -0.49 13.68
C TYR A 111 21.18 0.70 13.00
N TYR A 112 20.40 1.67 12.52
CA TYR A 112 20.96 2.90 11.94
C TYR A 112 21.80 3.67 12.97
N ASN A 113 21.28 3.82 14.20
CA ASN A 113 22.01 4.49 15.27
C ASN A 113 23.27 3.73 15.70
N GLU A 114 23.21 2.39 15.77
CA GLU A 114 24.38 1.54 16.05
C GLU A 114 25.43 1.65 14.94
N TRP A 115 25.00 1.62 13.67
CA TRP A 115 25.88 1.80 12.54
C TRP A 115 26.56 3.18 12.56
N GLN A 116 25.81 4.25 12.82
CA GLN A 116 26.35 5.61 12.93
C GLN A 116 27.42 5.72 14.04
N ARG A 117 27.18 5.08 15.20
CA ARG A 117 28.14 4.99 16.30
C ARG A 117 29.38 4.20 15.89
N ASN A 118 29.19 3.03 15.30
CA ASN A 118 30.30 2.16 14.87
C ASN A 118 31.14 2.80 13.77
N LYS A 119 30.54 3.49 12.81
CA LYS A 119 31.25 4.28 11.78
C LYS A 119 32.20 5.31 12.41
N SER A 120 31.76 5.94 13.49
CA SER A 120 32.57 6.92 14.23
C SER A 120 33.74 6.30 15.00
N LEU A 121 33.65 5.00 15.33
CA LEU A 121 34.67 4.24 16.08
C LEU A 121 35.63 3.46 15.17
N LEU A 122 35.15 3.00 14.01
CA LEU A 122 35.89 2.14 13.08
C LEU A 122 36.73 2.92 12.06
N THR A 123 36.57 4.25 11.97
CA THR A 123 37.45 5.10 11.18
C THR A 123 38.72 5.37 11.99
N PRO A 124 39.89 4.79 11.62
CA PRO A 124 41.14 5.04 12.33
C PRO A 124 41.45 6.53 12.23
N ARG A 125 41.32 7.24 13.36
CA ARG A 125 41.61 8.68 13.39
C ARG A 125 43.12 8.88 13.44
N PRO A 126 43.66 9.84 12.69
CA PRO A 126 45.06 10.20 12.81
C PRO A 126 45.35 10.75 14.20
N ASP A 127 46.57 10.52 14.65
CA ASP A 127 47.09 11.13 15.86
C ASP A 127 47.38 12.62 15.59
N TRP A 128 46.41 13.47 15.93
CA TRP A 128 46.47 14.92 15.71
C TRP A 128 47.63 15.60 16.45
N ASP A 129 48.20 14.98 17.48
CA ASP A 129 49.37 15.53 18.16
C ASP A 129 50.63 15.40 17.31
N LYS A 130 50.74 14.35 16.49
CA LYS A 130 51.89 14.16 15.58
C LYS A 130 51.88 15.13 14.41
N VAL A 131 50.70 15.56 14.00
CA VAL A 131 50.53 16.57 12.93
C VAL A 131 51.26 17.87 13.27
N SER A 132 51.32 18.23 14.56
CA SER A 132 52.02 19.43 15.02
C SER A 132 53.53 19.45 14.77
N ASN A 133 54.14 18.28 14.51
CA ASN A 133 55.58 18.17 14.22
C ASN A 133 55.90 18.40 12.73
N VAL A 134 54.90 18.30 11.85
CA VAL A 134 55.06 18.36 10.39
C VAL A 134 54.58 19.71 9.83
N ILE A 135 53.66 20.37 10.51
CA ILE A 135 53.12 21.67 10.08
C ILE A 135 54.11 22.80 10.37
N ASP A 136 54.32 23.66 9.38
CA ASP A 136 55.11 24.87 9.53
C ASP A 136 54.48 25.80 10.58
N GLY A 137 55.29 26.34 11.50
CA GLY A 137 54.82 27.07 12.68
C GLY A 137 54.52 26.18 13.91
N GLY A 138 54.68 24.86 13.77
CA GLY A 138 54.77 23.91 14.88
C GLY A 138 53.53 23.83 15.77
N LYS A 139 53.76 23.46 17.03
CA LYS A 139 52.70 23.14 18.00
C LYS A 139 51.76 24.30 18.33
N GLU A 140 52.25 25.54 18.35
CA GLU A 140 51.42 26.70 18.69
C GLU A 140 50.42 27.04 17.59
N ARG A 141 50.87 27.01 16.33
CA ARG A 141 50.01 27.25 15.17
C ARG A 141 48.96 26.14 15.02
N TRP A 142 49.38 24.88 15.18
CA TRP A 142 48.44 23.76 15.16
C TRP A 142 47.39 23.84 16.27
N LYS A 143 47.77 24.28 17.49
CA LYS A 143 46.81 24.52 18.59
C LYS A 143 45.77 25.58 18.22
N ILE A 144 46.16 26.66 17.57
CA ILE A 144 45.23 27.71 17.13
C ILE A 144 44.29 27.17 16.05
N LEU A 145 44.82 26.40 15.09
CA LEU A 145 44.05 25.84 13.99
C LEU A 145 43.09 24.72 14.43
N SER A 146 43.46 23.97 15.47
CA SER A 146 42.69 22.83 15.99
C SER A 146 41.70 23.19 17.09
N TYR A 147 41.82 24.37 17.70
CA TYR A 147 40.97 24.79 18.81
C TYR A 147 39.48 24.76 18.44
N GLY A 148 38.71 23.95 19.17
CA GLY A 148 37.25 23.84 19.02
C GLY A 148 36.76 23.08 17.77
N LYS A 149 37.64 22.45 16.99
CA LYS A 149 37.26 21.72 15.77
C LYS A 149 37.05 20.23 15.99
N SER A 150 36.07 19.66 15.28
CA SER A 150 35.86 18.20 15.18
C SER A 150 36.99 17.54 14.39
N SER A 151 37.22 16.23 14.59
CA SER A 151 38.22 15.46 13.84
C SER A 151 38.04 15.58 12.32
N GLU A 152 36.81 15.67 11.82
CA GLU A 152 36.52 15.90 10.40
C GLU A 152 36.99 17.29 9.94
N GLN A 153 36.68 18.31 10.74
CA GLN A 153 37.12 19.68 10.50
C GLN A 153 38.64 19.87 10.66
N LEU A 154 39.30 18.99 11.42
CA LEU A 154 40.77 18.94 11.52
C LEU A 154 41.40 18.39 10.24
N VAL A 155 40.75 17.44 9.55
CA VAL A 155 41.17 16.98 8.22
C VAL A 155 41.11 18.14 7.24
N ASP A 156 40.01 18.90 7.23
CA ASP A 156 39.87 20.08 6.36
C ASP A 156 40.92 21.15 6.65
N ALA A 157 41.20 21.40 7.93
CA ALA A 157 42.25 22.33 8.34
C ALA A 157 43.64 21.86 7.87
N LEU A 158 43.92 20.55 7.97
CA LEU A 158 45.16 19.96 7.50
C LEU A 158 45.29 20.02 5.98
N ILE A 159 44.22 19.76 5.23
CA ILE A 159 44.18 19.91 3.76
C ILE A 159 44.50 21.36 3.39
N GLN A 160 43.87 22.33 4.06
CA GLN A 160 44.13 23.75 3.84
C GLN A 160 45.58 24.11 4.12
N GLU A 161 46.18 23.58 5.19
CA GLU A 161 47.60 23.79 5.50
C GLU A 161 48.55 23.19 4.46
N ILE A 162 48.31 21.96 4.01
CA ILE A 162 49.15 21.31 2.98
C ILE A 162 49.05 22.06 1.64
N MET A 163 47.87 22.58 1.31
CA MET A 163 47.67 23.35 0.10
C MET A 163 48.32 24.73 0.13
N HIS A 164 48.20 25.42 1.26
CA HIS A 164 48.51 26.86 1.35
C HIS A 164 49.87 27.12 2.00
N GLY A 165 50.34 26.26 2.89
CA GLY A 165 51.53 26.51 3.72
C GLY A 165 51.33 27.70 4.66
N ASN A 166 52.40 28.13 5.33
CA ASN A 166 52.43 29.29 6.24
C ASN A 166 52.16 30.63 5.51
N GLN A 167 50.91 30.89 5.09
CA GLN A 167 50.51 32.14 4.41
C GLN A 167 50.27 33.34 5.34
N SER A 168 50.89 33.34 6.52
CA SER A 168 50.73 34.45 7.46
C SER A 168 51.46 35.72 6.99
N GLU A 169 52.43 35.64 6.06
CA GLU A 169 53.27 36.80 5.74
C GLU A 169 53.31 37.23 4.27
N SER A 170 52.92 36.41 3.28
CA SER A 170 52.98 36.84 1.88
C SER A 170 51.88 36.20 1.03
N LYS A 171 50.73 36.90 0.94
CA LYS A 171 49.53 36.39 0.27
C LYS A 171 49.62 36.30 -1.26
N ASN A 172 50.72 36.70 -1.90
CA ASN A 172 50.80 36.75 -3.37
C ASN A 172 52.20 36.45 -3.95
N GLU A 173 53.15 35.97 -3.15
CA GLU A 173 54.46 35.60 -3.70
C GLU A 173 54.45 34.13 -4.08
N ILE A 174 54.70 33.88 -5.36
CA ILE A 174 54.97 32.54 -5.88
C ILE A 174 56.20 32.02 -5.13
N GLU A 175 56.06 30.89 -4.43
CA GLU A 175 57.20 30.25 -3.80
C GLU A 175 58.14 29.70 -4.87
N TYR A 176 59.42 30.01 -4.73
CA TYR A 176 60.46 29.56 -5.61
C TYR A 176 61.51 28.77 -4.84
N PHE A 177 62.00 27.68 -5.44
CA PHE A 177 63.20 27.01 -4.98
C PHE A 177 64.42 27.52 -5.77
N ASP A 178 65.53 27.66 -5.07
CA ASP A 178 66.81 27.94 -5.72
C ASP A 178 67.34 26.67 -6.40
N ALA A 179 67.84 26.81 -7.63
CA ALA A 179 68.51 25.72 -8.33
C ALA A 179 69.80 25.34 -7.61
N LEU A 180 70.03 24.04 -7.40
CA LEU A 180 71.16 23.52 -6.61
C LEU A 180 72.41 23.16 -7.44
N GLY A 181 72.40 23.43 -8.75
CA GLY A 181 73.51 23.12 -9.66
C GLY A 181 73.14 22.06 -10.70
N ASP A 182 74.13 21.46 -11.37
CA ASP A 182 73.93 20.49 -12.46
C ASP A 182 74.53 19.09 -12.15
N ASP A 183 74.83 18.82 -10.89
CA ASP A 183 75.44 17.56 -10.48
C ASP A 183 74.47 16.37 -10.54
N ILE A 184 75.02 15.20 -10.89
CA ILE A 184 74.26 13.94 -11.02
C ILE A 184 73.74 13.42 -9.66
N SER A 185 74.22 13.97 -8.54
CA SER A 185 73.74 13.67 -7.18
C SER A 185 72.47 14.44 -6.79
N ILE A 186 72.14 15.52 -7.51
CA ILE A 186 70.99 16.40 -7.20
C ILE A 186 69.73 15.82 -7.86
N LEU A 187 68.54 16.05 -7.31
CA LEU A 187 67.29 15.61 -7.94
C LEU A 187 67.09 16.28 -9.31
N SER A 188 66.63 15.53 -10.31
CA SER A 188 66.54 15.99 -11.71
C SER A 188 65.73 17.27 -11.88
N PHE A 189 64.73 17.49 -11.04
CA PHE A 189 63.88 18.69 -11.06
C PHE A 189 64.52 19.93 -10.40
N LEU A 190 65.66 19.76 -9.71
CA LEU A 190 66.48 20.85 -9.14
C LEU A 190 67.78 21.08 -9.92
N ARG A 191 68.05 20.26 -10.96
CA ARG A 191 69.22 20.38 -11.83
C ARG A 191 68.98 21.45 -12.90
N MET A 192 69.45 22.66 -12.65
CA MET A 192 69.41 23.75 -13.62
C MET A 192 70.71 24.55 -13.52
N PRO A 193 71.32 24.96 -14.66
CA PRO A 193 72.48 25.83 -14.64
C PRO A 193 72.13 27.16 -13.94
N THR A 194 73.04 27.61 -13.08
CA THR A 194 72.85 28.59 -12.00
C THR A 194 71.98 29.82 -12.33
N SER A 195 71.12 30.18 -11.36
CA SER A 195 70.31 31.41 -11.24
C SER A 195 68.89 31.42 -11.83
N ASN A 196 68.30 30.26 -12.13
CA ASN A 196 66.86 30.19 -12.38
C ASN A 196 66.08 29.71 -11.15
N ARG A 197 65.05 30.46 -10.80
CA ARG A 197 64.08 30.13 -9.75
C ARG A 197 63.12 29.06 -10.25
N ILE A 198 62.97 27.97 -9.50
CA ILE A 198 62.08 26.86 -9.83
C ILE A 198 60.74 27.10 -9.17
N PHE A 199 59.65 27.06 -9.96
CA PHE A 199 58.30 27.29 -9.44
C PHE A 199 57.86 26.16 -8.52
N ASN A 200 57.52 26.48 -7.27
CA ASN A 200 56.86 25.53 -6.39
C ASN A 200 55.40 25.35 -6.83
N ARG A 201 55.11 24.22 -7.50
CA ARG A 201 53.74 23.89 -7.89
C ARG A 201 53.00 23.27 -6.72
N ARG A 202 52.18 24.06 -6.05
CA ARG A 202 51.31 23.61 -4.95
C ARG A 202 50.30 22.56 -5.44
N MET A 203 49.99 21.61 -4.56
CA MET A 203 49.00 20.57 -4.82
C MET A 203 47.59 21.16 -4.88
N ARG A 204 46.76 20.66 -5.81
CA ARG A 204 45.34 21.05 -5.88
C ARG A 204 44.56 20.34 -4.79
N GLN A 205 43.51 20.98 -4.29
CA GLN A 205 42.63 20.46 -3.23
C GLN A 205 42.17 19.02 -3.48
N HIS A 206 41.67 18.75 -4.68
CA HIS A 206 41.19 17.42 -5.05
C HIS A 206 42.30 16.35 -5.00
N MET A 207 43.54 16.72 -5.37
CA MET A 207 44.69 15.79 -5.32
C MET A 207 45.14 15.52 -3.89
N THR A 208 45.11 16.53 -3.00
CA THR A 208 45.41 16.34 -1.58
C THR A 208 44.34 15.52 -0.88
N GLU A 209 43.07 15.73 -1.22
CA GLU A 209 41.94 14.94 -0.71
C GLU A 209 42.07 13.47 -1.10
N ILE A 210 42.37 13.18 -2.37
CA ILE A 210 42.59 11.80 -2.85
C ILE A 210 43.75 11.15 -2.11
N LEU A 211 44.90 11.83 -1.98
CA LEU A 211 46.06 11.26 -1.29
C LEU A 211 45.77 10.96 0.18
N ILE A 212 45.05 11.85 0.87
CA ILE A 212 44.68 11.60 2.28
C ILE A 212 43.70 10.43 2.38
N GLN A 213 42.75 10.30 1.45
CA GLN A 213 41.81 9.18 1.39
C GLN A 213 42.46 7.84 0.98
N GLU A 214 43.56 7.87 0.21
CA GLU A 214 44.31 6.65 -0.12
C GLU A 214 45.20 6.19 1.03
N ILE A 215 45.66 7.11 1.87
CA ILE A 215 46.51 6.83 3.03
C ILE A 215 45.68 6.47 4.26
N TRP A 216 44.48 7.04 4.43
CA TRP A 216 43.56 6.85 5.57
C TRP A 216 42.20 6.31 5.15
#